data_AF-A0A3D0SB81-F1
#
_entry.id   AF-A0A3D0SB81-F1
#
_cell.length_a   1.000
_cell.length_b   1.000
_cell.length_c   1.000
_cell.angle_alpha   90.00
_cell.angle_beta   90.00
_cell.angle_gamma   90.00
#
_symmetry.space_group_name_H-M   'P 1'
#
loop_
_entity.id
_entity.type
_entity.pdbx_description
1 polymer ?
#
loop_
_entity_poly.entity_id
_entity_poly.type
_entity_poly.pdbx_seq_one_letter_code
_entity_poly.pdbx_strand_id
1 'polypeptide(L)'
;MDRHFTLLVGSVLGASEYVADAIAEALRARGYKVTILTQPDMDDIEADSTWFICTSTHGAGDLPDNIQPFAAQLEDEDLSDIEYFVVGLGDSSYDTYCHGAIALETLMNKGGAKLMADPLHIDVLHHPIPEDR
;
A
#
# COMPACT_ATOMS: atom_id res chain seq x y z
N MET A 1 8.55 -0.36 22.90
CA MET A 1 8.58 -1.24 21.71
C MET A 1 8.25 -0.32 20.55
N ASP A 2 9.29 0.27 19.96
CA ASP A 2 9.14 1.28 18.92
C ASP A 2 8.95 0.58 17.58
N ARG A 3 7.72 0.15 17.30
CA ARG A 3 7.37 -0.51 16.03
C ARG A 3 7.48 0.51 14.89
N HIS A 4 8.20 0.16 13.83
CA HIS A 4 8.34 0.96 12.63
C HIS A 4 7.33 0.49 11.58
N PHE A 5 6.64 1.44 10.94
CA PHE A 5 5.77 1.18 9.80
C PHE A 5 6.32 1.84 8.55
N THR A 6 6.35 1.10 7.45
CA THR A 6 6.76 1.61 6.14
C THR A 6 5.55 1.59 5.23
N LEU A 7 5.11 2.77 4.78
CA LEU A 7 4.00 2.92 3.85
C LEU A 7 4.54 2.93 2.42
N LEU A 8 4.06 2.01 1.61
CA LEU A 8 4.46 1.80 0.23
C LEU A 8 3.33 2.32 -0.65
N VAL A 9 3.56 3.43 -1.37
CA VAL A 9 2.50 4.12 -2.10
C VAL A 9 2.60 3.85 -3.58
N GLY A 10 1.55 3.26 -4.15
CA GLY A 10 1.32 3.17 -5.59
C GLY A 10 0.30 4.21 -6.02
N SER A 11 0.72 5.32 -6.61
CA SER A 11 -0.21 6.34 -7.12
C SER A 11 0.39 7.11 -8.30
N VAL A 12 -0.48 7.50 -9.23
CA VAL A 12 -0.12 8.40 -10.34
C VAL A 12 -0.63 9.82 -10.09
N LEU A 13 -1.80 9.95 -9.44
CA LEU A 13 -2.50 11.22 -9.23
C LEU A 13 -2.50 11.67 -7.76
N GLY A 14 -1.74 11.01 -6.89
CA GLY A 14 -1.59 11.40 -5.47
C GLY A 14 -2.72 10.96 -4.53
N ALA A 15 -3.83 10.40 -5.03
CA ALA A 15 -4.95 9.96 -4.18
C ALA A 15 -4.51 8.96 -3.10
N SER A 16 -3.64 8.00 -3.45
CA SER A 16 -3.12 7.00 -2.50
C SER A 16 -2.12 7.63 -1.52
N GLU A 17 -1.42 8.70 -1.93
CA GLU A 17 -0.47 9.43 -1.07
C GLU A 17 -1.22 10.12 0.07
N TYR A 18 -2.37 10.76 -0.21
CA TYR A 18 -3.19 11.36 0.84
C TYR A 18 -3.67 10.36 1.88
N VAL A 19 -4.06 9.15 1.46
CA VAL A 19 -4.46 8.08 2.38
C VAL A 19 -3.27 7.61 3.20
N ALA A 20 -2.11 7.43 2.56
CA ALA A 20 -0.88 7.06 3.25
C ALA A 20 -0.48 8.11 4.29
N ASP A 21 -0.52 9.41 3.96
CA ASP A 21 -0.23 10.48 4.90
C ASP A 21 -1.19 10.48 6.09
N ALA A 22 -2.49 10.31 5.85
CA ALA A 22 -3.48 10.21 6.93
C ALA A 22 -3.21 9.02 7.87
N ILE A 23 -2.82 7.86 7.32
CA ILE A 23 -2.42 6.68 8.11
C ILE A 23 -1.13 6.98 8.89
N ALA A 24 -0.15 7.61 8.25
CA ALA A 24 1.12 7.95 8.87
C ALA A 24 0.96 8.94 10.02
N GLU A 25 0.12 9.96 9.88
CA GLU A 25 -0.23 10.87 10.97
C GLU A 25 -0.89 10.13 12.14
N ALA A 26 -1.84 9.25 11.87
CA ALA A 26 -2.51 8.46 12.91
C ALA A 26 -1.53 7.53 13.66
N LEU A 27 -0.56 6.94 12.96
CA LEU A 27 0.49 6.10 13.54
C LEU A 27 1.50 6.93 14.34
N ARG A 28 1.95 8.07 13.81
CA ARG A 28 2.85 9.01 14.49
C ARG A 28 2.21 9.59 15.75
N ALA A 29 0.92 9.91 15.72
CA ALA A 29 0.18 10.37 16.89
C ALA A 29 0.13 9.32 18.03
N ARG A 30 0.26 8.04 17.69
CA ARG A 30 0.38 6.93 18.65
C ARG A 30 1.82 6.68 19.12
N GLY A 31 2.79 7.46 18.61
CA GLY A 31 4.21 7.35 18.97
C GLY A 31 5.00 6.34 18.14
N TYR A 32 4.44 5.81 17.05
CA TYR A 32 5.17 4.89 16.15
C TYR A 32 6.03 5.65 15.15
N LYS A 33 7.13 5.02 14.72
CA LYS A 33 7.95 5.53 13.61
C LYS A 33 7.29 5.16 12.30
N VAL A 34 7.28 6.11 11.36
CA VAL A 34 6.62 5.93 10.09
C VAL A 34 7.41 6.55 8.95
N THR A 35 7.70 5.74 7.94
CA THR A 35 8.35 6.12 6.69
C THR A 35 7.37 5.95 5.54
N ILE A 36 7.31 6.92 4.63
CA ILE A 36 6.45 6.87 3.44
C ILE A 36 7.36 6.81 2.22
N LEU A 37 7.16 5.80 1.38
CA LEU A 37 7.88 5.59 0.13
C LEU A 37 6.88 5.71 -1.02
N THR A 38 6.96 6.82 -1.76
CA THR A 38 6.17 7.04 -2.99
C THR A 38 6.73 6.30 -4.19
N GLN A 39 7.96 5.81 -4.08
CA GLN A 39 8.55 4.89 -5.03
C GLN A 39 9.19 3.78 -4.18
N PRO A 40 8.41 2.76 -3.79
CA PRO A 40 8.90 1.72 -2.92
C PRO A 40 10.01 0.92 -3.62
N ASP A 41 11.05 0.60 -2.86
CA ASP A 41 12.15 -0.28 -3.27
C ASP A 41 12.51 -1.15 -2.08
N MET A 42 12.82 -2.43 -2.30
CA MET A 42 13.19 -3.36 -1.22
C MET A 42 14.41 -2.87 -0.45
N ASP A 43 15.36 -2.21 -1.12
CA ASP A 43 16.60 -1.72 -0.49
C ASP A 43 16.35 -0.57 0.49
N ASP A 44 15.24 0.17 0.34
CA ASP A 44 14.86 1.31 1.18
C ASP A 44 14.02 0.89 2.41
N ILE A 45 13.57 -0.36 2.47
CA ILE A 45 12.68 -0.85 3.52
C ILE A 45 13.52 -1.43 4.68
N GLU A 46 13.28 -0.92 5.89
CA GLU A 46 13.92 -1.48 7.08
C GLU A 46 13.39 -2.90 7.38
N ALA A 47 14.31 -3.83 7.64
CA ALA A 47 14.02 -5.25 7.87
C ALA A 47 13.08 -5.55 9.05
N ASP A 48 12.96 -4.64 10.03
CA ASP A 48 12.12 -4.81 11.24
C ASP A 48 10.89 -3.87 11.19
N SER A 49 10.45 -3.50 9.98
CA SER A 49 9.29 -2.63 9.75
C SER A 49 8.07 -3.41 9.25
N THR A 50 6.89 -2.98 9.67
CA THR A 50 5.61 -3.51 9.18
C THR A 50 5.16 -2.72 7.95
N TRP A 51 4.75 -3.41 6.89
CA TRP A 51 4.48 -2.76 5.61
C TRP A 51 3.01 -2.35 5.48
N PHE A 52 2.76 -1.16 4.94
CA PHE A 52 1.43 -0.66 4.64
C PHE A 52 1.37 -0.30 3.15
N ILE A 53 0.81 -1.20 2.35
CA ILE A 53 0.70 -1.03 0.91
C ILE A 53 -0.55 -0.21 0.61
N CYS A 54 -0.37 1.00 0.09
CA CYS A 54 -1.46 1.89 -0.34
C CYS A 54 -1.38 2.08 -1.85
N THR A 55 -2.21 1.38 -2.62
CA THR A 55 -2.15 1.45 -4.09
C THR A 55 -3.49 1.83 -4.70
N SER A 56 -3.45 2.68 -5.72
CA SER A 56 -4.58 2.90 -6.62
C SER A 56 -4.57 1.89 -7.75
N THR A 57 -5.71 1.65 -8.38
CA THR A 57 -5.76 0.94 -9.67
C THR A 57 -5.59 1.93 -10.82
N HIS A 58 -4.73 1.63 -11.80
CA HIS A 58 -4.61 2.44 -13.02
C HIS A 58 -5.25 1.73 -14.23
N GLY A 59 -5.99 2.47 -15.04
CA GLY A 59 -6.55 1.99 -16.31
C GLY A 59 -7.39 0.71 -16.19
N ALA A 60 -6.88 -0.37 -16.77
CA ALA A 60 -7.57 -1.65 -16.94
C ALA A 60 -7.43 -2.62 -15.75
N GLY A 61 -6.96 -2.16 -14.59
CA GLY A 61 -6.69 -3.03 -13.45
C GLY A 61 -5.21 -3.13 -13.06
N ASP A 62 -4.35 -2.39 -13.74
CA ASP A 62 -2.91 -2.50 -13.56
C ASP A 62 -2.41 -1.72 -12.35
N LEU A 63 -1.23 -2.13 -11.88
CA LEU A 63 -0.49 -1.41 -10.86
C LEU A 63 0.06 -0.08 -11.43
N PRO A 64 0.09 0.99 -10.64
CA PRO A 64 0.76 2.23 -10.99
C PRO A 64 2.24 2.02 -11.36
N ASP A 65 2.75 2.77 -12.33
CA ASP A 65 4.13 2.63 -12.84
C ASP A 65 5.19 2.79 -11.74
N ASN A 66 4.90 3.53 -10.68
CA ASN A 66 5.81 3.74 -9.56
C ASN A 66 5.97 2.51 -8.64
N ILE A 67 4.98 1.61 -8.60
CA ILE A 67 5.01 0.41 -7.74
C ILE A 67 5.23 -0.90 -8.52
N GLN A 68 5.10 -0.88 -9.85
CA GLN A 68 5.41 -2.03 -10.70
C GLN A 68 6.83 -2.60 -10.49
N PRO A 69 7.91 -1.78 -10.41
CA PRO A 69 9.26 -2.30 -10.17
C PRO A 69 9.37 -3.03 -8.84
N PHE A 70 8.74 -2.50 -7.80
CA PHE A 70 8.68 -3.12 -6.48
C PHE A 70 7.95 -4.46 -6.53
N ALA A 71 6.79 -4.51 -7.19
CA ALA A 71 6.02 -5.75 -7.36
C ALA A 71 6.85 -6.85 -8.05
N ALA A 72 7.69 -6.48 -9.03
CA ALA A 72 8.60 -7.41 -9.69
C ALA A 72 9.70 -7.92 -8.75
N GLN A 73 10.24 -7.09 -7.85
CA GLN A 73 11.22 -7.51 -6.85
C GLN A 73 10.63 -8.54 -5.86
N LEU A 74 9.34 -8.40 -5.50
CA LEU A 74 8.66 -9.32 -4.59
C LEU A 74 8.47 -10.74 -5.16
N GLU A 75 8.50 -10.92 -6.48
CA GLU A 75 8.25 -12.23 -7.09
C GLU A 75 9.34 -13.27 -6.77
N ASP A 76 10.57 -12.80 -6.53
CA ASP A 76 11.76 -13.62 -6.27
C ASP A 76 12.22 -13.60 -4.80
N GLU A 77 11.55 -12.84 -3.93
CA GLU A 77 11.93 -12.63 -2.52
C GLU A 77 11.12 -13.49 -1.53
N ASP A 78 11.77 -13.86 -0.41
CA ASP A 78 11.12 -14.55 0.71
C ASP A 78 10.60 -13.53 1.73
N LEU A 79 9.28 -13.48 1.87
CA LEU A 79 8.57 -12.51 2.70
C LEU A 79 7.95 -13.19 3.93
N SER A 80 8.36 -14.41 4.27
CA SER A 80 7.77 -15.21 5.36
C SER A 80 7.78 -14.50 6.73
N ASP A 81 8.76 -13.63 6.96
CA ASP A 81 8.90 -12.85 8.20
C ASP A 81 8.25 -11.45 8.12
N ILE A 82 7.67 -11.09 6.98
CA ILE A 82 7.07 -9.77 6.75
C ILE A 82 5.59 -9.77 7.15
N GLU A 83 5.24 -8.82 8.00
CA GLU A 83 3.85 -8.49 8.34
C GLU A 83 3.40 -7.28 7.51
N TYR A 84 2.27 -7.40 6.82
CA TYR A 84 1.78 -6.33 5.94
C TYR A 84 0.28 -6.05 6.07
N PHE A 85 -0.08 -4.85 5.64
CA PHE A 85 -1.44 -4.36 5.45
C PHE A 85 -1.58 -3.88 4.02
N VAL A 86 -2.78 -4.01 3.46
CA VAL A 86 -3.08 -3.55 2.10
C VAL A 86 -4.31 -2.65 2.10
N VAL A 87 -4.18 -1.52 1.41
CA VAL A 87 -5.22 -0.52 1.21
C VAL A 87 -5.31 -0.25 -0.28
N GLY A 88 -6.43 -0.63 -0.88
CA GLY A 88 -6.75 -0.38 -2.27
C GLY A 88 -7.60 0.87 -2.41
N LEU A 89 -7.19 1.81 -3.26
CA LEU A 89 -8.05 2.91 -3.70
C LEU A 89 -8.59 2.57 -5.08
N GLY A 90 -9.91 2.56 -5.22
CA GLY A 90 -10.58 2.23 -6.46
C GLY A 90 -11.84 3.04 -6.66
N ASP A 91 -12.30 3.09 -7.91
CA ASP A 91 -13.60 3.64 -8.28
C ASP A 91 -14.53 2.45 -8.54
N SER A 92 -15.60 2.33 -7.74
CA SER A 92 -16.56 1.22 -7.85
C SER A 92 -17.40 1.24 -9.13
N SER A 93 -17.34 2.32 -9.93
CA SER A 93 -17.94 2.37 -11.28
C SER A 93 -17.15 1.57 -12.30
N TYR A 94 -15.92 1.17 -11.99
CA TYR A 94 -15.11 0.31 -12.83
C TYR A 94 -15.08 -1.11 -12.30
N ASP A 95 -15.22 -2.10 -13.19
CA ASP A 95 -15.12 -3.53 -12.86
C ASP A 95 -13.74 -3.91 -12.27
N THR A 96 -12.73 -3.05 -12.42
CA THR A 96 -11.36 -3.22 -11.95
C THR A 96 -11.13 -2.69 -10.53
N TYR A 97 -12.22 -2.53 -9.76
CA TYR A 97 -12.21 -2.04 -8.39
C TYR A 97 -11.16 -2.77 -7.54
N CYS A 98 -10.14 -2.04 -7.08
CA CYS A 98 -9.05 -2.52 -6.24
C CYS A 98 -8.19 -3.67 -6.81
N HIS A 99 -8.22 -3.91 -8.13
CA HIS A 99 -7.38 -4.93 -8.77
C HIS A 99 -5.88 -4.79 -8.46
N GLY A 100 -5.34 -3.57 -8.41
CA GLY A 100 -3.93 -3.35 -8.06
C GLY A 100 -3.59 -3.85 -6.64
N ALA A 101 -4.47 -3.57 -5.67
CA ALA A 101 -4.28 -4.05 -4.30
C ALA A 101 -4.35 -5.58 -4.21
N ILE A 102 -5.29 -6.20 -4.94
CA ILE A 102 -5.43 -7.66 -5.00
C ILE A 102 -4.19 -8.32 -5.64
N ALA A 103 -3.61 -7.70 -6.67
CA ALA A 103 -2.40 -8.20 -7.31
C ALA A 103 -1.22 -8.21 -6.32
N LEU A 104 -1.00 -7.10 -5.60
CA LEU A 104 0.05 -7.02 -4.58
C LEU A 104 -0.21 -7.96 -3.40
N GLU A 105 -1.44 -8.06 -2.92
CA GLU A 105 -1.81 -9.04 -1.88
C GLU A 105 -1.46 -10.47 -2.32
N THR A 106 -1.76 -10.82 -3.57
CA THR A 106 -1.44 -12.15 -4.12
C THR A 106 0.06 -12.40 -4.16
N LEU A 107 0.86 -11.39 -4.56
CA LEU A 107 2.32 -11.48 -4.58
C LEU A 107 2.88 -11.63 -3.17
N MET A 108 2.43 -10.81 -2.22
CA MET A 108 2.84 -10.86 -0.82
C MET A 108 2.52 -12.23 -0.19
N ASN A 109 1.30 -12.74 -0.39
CA ASN A 109 0.89 -14.06 0.09
C ASN A 109 1.71 -15.19 -0.55
N LYS A 110 2.06 -15.06 -1.85
CA LYS A 110 2.92 -16.03 -2.54
C LYS A 110 4.33 -16.05 -1.96
N GLY A 111 4.86 -14.88 -1.57
CA GLY A 111 6.14 -14.75 -0.86
C GLY A 111 6.10 -15.21 0.61
N GLY A 112 4.94 -15.62 1.14
CA GLY A 112 4.80 -16.08 2.52
C GLY A 112 4.49 -14.97 3.54
N ALA A 113 4.32 -13.73 3.09
CA ALA A 113 4.01 -12.61 3.96
C ALA A 113 2.69 -12.81 4.71
N LYS A 114 2.63 -12.29 5.92
CA LYS A 114 1.46 -12.41 6.79
C LYS A 114 0.60 -11.16 6.72
N LEU A 115 -0.62 -11.34 6.21
CA LEU A 115 -1.64 -10.30 6.22
C LEU A 115 -2.13 -10.08 7.66
N MET A 116 -2.00 -8.85 8.15
CA MET A 116 -2.30 -8.50 9.55
C MET A 116 -3.74 -8.09 9.80
N ALA A 117 -4.43 -7.60 8.77
CA ALA A 117 -5.86 -7.27 8.80
C ALA A 117 -6.45 -7.38 7.40
N ASP A 118 -7.78 -7.45 7.33
CA ASP A 118 -8.50 -7.53 6.05
C ASP A 118 -8.15 -6.35 5.12
N PRO A 119 -8.01 -6.58 3.80
CA PRO A 119 -7.75 -5.53 2.82
C PRO A 119 -8.79 -4.41 2.93
N LEU A 120 -8.33 -3.17 3.05
CA LEU A 120 -9.23 -2.02 3.06
C LEU A 120 -9.41 -1.51 1.64
N HIS A 121 -10.62 -1.59 1.11
CA HIS A 121 -10.96 -1.04 -0.20
C HIS A 121 -11.72 0.28 -0.02
N ILE A 122 -11.10 1.38 -0.45
CA ILE A 122 -11.64 2.73 -0.36
C ILE A 122 -12.22 3.10 -1.74
N ASP A 123 -13.54 3.37 -1.76
CA ASP A 123 -14.22 3.89 -2.93
C ASP A 123 -14.12 5.42 -2.99
N VAL A 124 -13.33 5.93 -3.93
CA VAL A 124 -13.09 7.37 -4.11
C VAL A 124 -14.30 8.13 -4.65
N LEU A 125 -15.32 7.46 -5.21
CA LEU A 125 -16.58 8.11 -5.60
C LEU A 125 -17.50 8.40 -4.42
N HIS A 126 -17.42 7.59 -3.37
CA HIS A 126 -18.28 7.70 -2.19
C HIS A 126 -17.60 8.37 -1.00
N HIS A 127 -16.26 8.34 -0.94
CA HIS A 127 -15.48 8.98 0.11
C HIS A 127 -14.73 10.20 -0.42
N PRO A 128 -15.01 11.43 0.07
CA PRO A 128 -14.25 12.60 -0.33
C PRO A 128 -12.79 12.41 0.09
N ILE A 129 -11.88 12.59 -0.88
CA ILE A 129 -10.44 12.59 -0.64
C ILE A 129 -10.13 13.82 0.23
N PRO A 130 -9.25 13.73 1.25
CA PRO A 130 -8.97 14.82 2.19
C PRO A 130 -8.49 16.14 1.56
N GLU A 131 -8.14 16.15 0.29
CA GLU A 131 -7.65 17.30 -0.47
C GLU A 131 -8.69 18.43 -0.65
N ASP A 132 -9.98 18.15 -0.43
CA ASP A 132 -11.08 19.11 -0.67
C ASP A 132 -11.48 19.94 0.58
N ARG A 133 -10.52 20.31 1.44
CA ARG A 133 -10.78 21.19 2.61
C ARG A 133 -9.85 22.37 2.75
#